data_AF-A0A7R9GQG0-F1
#
_entry.id   AF-A0A7R9GQG0-F1
#
_cell.length_a   1.000
_cell.length_b   1.000
_cell.length_c   1.000
_cell.angle_alpha   90.00
_cell.angle_beta   90.00
_cell.angle_gamma   90.00
#
_symmetry.space_group_name_H-M   'P 1'
#
loop_
_entity.id
_entity.type
_entity.pdbx_description
1 polymer ?
#
loop_
_entity_poly.entity_id
_entity_poly.type
_entity_poly.pdbx_seq_one_letter_code
_entity_poly.pdbx_strand_id
1 'polypeptide(L)'
;MYVEKTRMDRIDLNSNAFTSVSQTLLDWKTLQTVDLQDNPWHCECSLQWMLDIVVAKLYKADQELLYNLKCASPAIVAEKRMVHFYNWTKPAFCSGFEQLRMNPGQNDPSSSSWLGTSNAAIIVVCSLLGVLVLLVALGIFLQRKLSARRRIKNRRENGAAEPETAVARYRLSPVTSLDWKDKMLHVIGVVLAG
;
A
#
# COMPACT_ATOMS: atom_id res chain seq x y z
N MET A 1 -23.59 -55.28 -2.14
CA MET A 1 -22.11 -55.33 -2.29
C MET A 1 -21.63 -53.89 -2.15
N TYR A 2 -21.23 -53.47 -0.95
CA TYR A 2 -20.71 -52.12 -0.73
C TYR A 2 -19.25 -52.13 -1.17
N VAL A 3 -18.95 -51.44 -2.28
CA VAL A 3 -17.56 -51.19 -2.64
C VAL A 3 -17.07 -50.16 -1.63
N GLU A 4 -16.24 -50.62 -0.69
CA GLU A 4 -15.56 -49.76 0.26
C GLU A 4 -14.59 -48.87 -0.53
N LYS A 5 -15.03 -47.63 -0.82
CA LYS A 5 -14.20 -46.61 -1.47
C LYS A 5 -13.17 -46.20 -0.43
N THR A 6 -11.98 -46.80 -0.47
CA THR A 6 -10.81 -46.37 0.30
C THR A 6 -10.60 -44.87 0.04
N ARG A 7 -10.93 -44.05 1.03
CA ARG A 7 -10.81 -42.60 0.95
C ARG A 7 -9.35 -42.25 1.20
N MET A 8 -8.63 -41.92 0.14
CA MET A 8 -7.30 -41.35 0.25
C MET A 8 -7.46 -39.89 0.68
N ASP A 9 -6.91 -39.52 1.84
CA ASP A 9 -7.06 -38.19 2.43
C ASP A 9 -5.83 -37.30 2.19
N ARG A 10 -4.66 -37.87 1.92
CA ARG A 10 -3.43 -37.12 1.66
C ARG A 10 -2.71 -37.73 0.49
N ILE A 11 -2.12 -36.89 -0.34
CA ILE A 11 -1.20 -37.29 -1.39
C ILE A 11 0.03 -36.40 -1.38
N ASP A 12 1.19 -37.03 -1.54
CA ASP A 12 2.48 -36.36 -1.73
C ASP A 12 3.11 -36.90 -3.01
N LEU A 13 3.29 -36.01 -3.99
CA LEU A 13 3.99 -36.26 -5.25
C LEU A 13 5.07 -35.21 -5.48
N ASN A 14 5.57 -34.57 -4.42
CA ASN A 14 6.60 -33.54 -4.54
C ASN A 14 7.90 -34.07 -5.15
N SER A 15 8.74 -33.18 -5.67
CA SER A 15 10.10 -33.51 -6.15
C SER A 15 10.15 -34.65 -7.19
N ASN A 16 9.19 -34.68 -8.11
CA ASN A 16 9.11 -35.66 -9.18
C ASN A 16 9.33 -34.98 -10.55
N ALA A 17 9.21 -35.76 -11.62
CA ALA A 17 9.36 -35.28 -13.00
C ALA A 17 8.00 -35.07 -13.71
N PHE A 18 6.91 -34.83 -12.96
CA PHE A 18 5.61 -34.64 -13.59
C PHE A 18 5.53 -33.31 -14.34
N THR A 19 5.18 -33.38 -15.61
CA THR A 19 4.91 -32.21 -16.45
C THR A 19 3.42 -31.90 -16.52
N SER A 20 2.56 -32.91 -16.37
CA SER A 20 1.12 -32.77 -16.26
C SER A 20 0.53 -33.91 -15.42
N VAL A 21 -0.70 -33.73 -14.93
CA VAL A 21 -1.45 -34.77 -14.25
C VAL A 21 -2.92 -34.68 -14.68
N SER A 22 -3.58 -35.83 -14.83
CA SER A 22 -4.99 -35.85 -15.22
C SER A 22 -5.89 -35.45 -14.05
N GLN A 23 -6.87 -34.60 -14.33
CA GLN A 23 -7.94 -34.26 -13.39
C GLN A 23 -8.70 -35.51 -12.93
N THR A 24 -8.81 -36.54 -13.77
CA THR A 24 -9.58 -37.76 -13.47
C THR A 24 -8.79 -38.81 -12.70
N LEU A 25 -7.49 -38.61 -12.49
CA LEU A 25 -6.64 -39.57 -11.79
C LEU A 25 -7.12 -39.81 -10.36
N LEU A 26 -7.59 -38.75 -9.70
CA LEU A 26 -8.01 -38.75 -8.30
C LEU A 26 -9.20 -37.82 -8.10
N ASP A 27 -9.92 -38.01 -6.99
CA ASP A 27 -10.93 -37.07 -6.54
C ASP A 27 -10.28 -35.92 -5.75
N TRP A 28 -9.60 -35.01 -6.47
CA TRP A 28 -8.81 -33.91 -5.91
C TRP A 28 -9.56 -33.01 -4.93
N LYS A 29 -10.88 -32.92 -5.09
CA LYS A 29 -11.76 -32.13 -4.20
C LYS A 29 -11.84 -32.75 -2.81
N THR A 30 -11.75 -34.07 -2.69
CA THR A 30 -11.88 -34.80 -1.43
C THR A 30 -10.59 -34.92 -0.62
N LEU A 31 -9.41 -34.84 -1.27
CA LEU A 31 -8.09 -34.96 -0.63
C LEU A 31 -7.81 -33.81 0.34
N GLN A 32 -7.62 -34.05 1.63
CA GLN A 32 -7.31 -32.97 2.59
C GLN A 32 -5.97 -32.28 2.31
N THR A 33 -4.94 -33.06 1.95
CA THR A 33 -3.59 -32.54 1.66
C THR A 33 -3.11 -33.04 0.32
N VAL A 34 -2.55 -32.12 -0.47
CA VAL A 34 -2.03 -32.37 -1.81
C VAL A 34 -0.72 -31.62 -1.96
N ASP A 35 0.40 -32.34 -1.93
CA ASP A 35 1.71 -31.76 -2.23
C ASP A 35 2.14 -32.14 -3.66
N LEU A 36 2.30 -31.12 -4.51
CA LEU A 36 2.65 -31.20 -5.93
C LEU A 36 3.87 -30.32 -6.25
N GLN A 37 4.58 -29.87 -5.22
CA GLN A 37 5.70 -28.95 -5.36
C GLN A 37 6.88 -29.59 -6.09
N ASP A 38 7.80 -28.76 -6.57
CA ASP A 38 9.08 -29.20 -7.13
C ASP A 38 8.93 -30.20 -8.30
N ASN A 39 7.94 -29.96 -9.15
CA ASN A 39 7.70 -30.70 -10.39
C ASN A 39 7.75 -29.75 -11.60
N PRO A 40 8.24 -30.20 -12.77
CA PRO A 40 8.40 -29.36 -13.96
C PRO A 40 7.08 -29.14 -14.72
N TRP A 41 6.09 -28.50 -14.08
CA TRP A 41 4.74 -28.35 -14.64
C TRP A 41 4.69 -27.58 -15.97
N HIS A 42 3.99 -28.15 -16.95
CA HIS A 42 3.63 -27.54 -18.22
C HIS A 42 2.27 -26.85 -18.09
N CYS A 43 2.28 -25.55 -17.81
CA CYS A 43 1.12 -24.73 -17.55
C CYS A 43 0.40 -24.32 -18.83
N GLU A 44 -0.33 -25.27 -19.40
CA GLU A 44 -1.22 -25.08 -20.55
C GLU A 44 -2.69 -25.32 -20.18
N CYS A 45 -3.60 -25.16 -21.14
CA CYS A 45 -5.03 -25.27 -20.90
C CYS A 45 -5.45 -26.59 -20.25
N SER A 46 -4.76 -27.71 -20.54
CA SER A 46 -5.01 -29.02 -19.94
C SER A 46 -4.81 -29.03 -18.42
N LEU A 47 -4.04 -28.09 -17.87
CA LEU A 47 -3.72 -27.96 -16.45
C LEU A 47 -4.54 -26.85 -15.75
N GLN A 48 -5.46 -26.18 -16.46
CA GLN A 48 -6.29 -25.10 -15.90
C GLN A 48 -7.08 -25.58 -14.66
N TRP A 49 -7.57 -26.81 -14.68
CA TRP A 49 -8.30 -27.39 -13.54
C TRP A 49 -7.45 -27.40 -12.26
N MET A 50 -6.12 -27.47 -12.36
CA MET A 50 -5.24 -27.49 -11.20
C MET A 50 -5.22 -26.13 -10.51
N LEU A 51 -5.30 -25.03 -11.28
CA LEU A 51 -5.53 -23.69 -10.71
C LEU A 51 -6.90 -23.62 -10.01
N ASP A 52 -7.94 -24.06 -10.72
CA ASP A 52 -9.33 -23.86 -10.29
C ASP A 52 -9.70 -24.72 -9.06
N ILE A 53 -9.07 -25.89 -8.91
CA ILE A 53 -9.39 -26.86 -7.87
C ILE A 53 -8.29 -26.92 -6.82
N VAL A 54 -7.06 -27.26 -7.21
CA VAL A 54 -5.97 -27.56 -6.27
C VAL A 54 -5.44 -26.27 -5.67
N VAL A 55 -5.02 -25.32 -6.50
CA VAL A 55 -4.47 -24.03 -6.02
C VAL A 55 -5.51 -23.26 -5.23
N ALA A 56 -6.76 -23.21 -5.71
CA ALA A 56 -7.87 -22.58 -4.98
C ALA A 56 -8.09 -23.14 -3.57
N LYS A 57 -7.92 -24.45 -3.42
CA LYS A 57 -8.06 -25.16 -2.14
C LYS A 57 -6.86 -24.91 -1.23
N LEU A 58 -5.65 -25.10 -1.73
CA LEU A 58 -4.41 -24.87 -0.98
C LEU A 58 -4.29 -23.40 -0.54
N TYR A 59 -4.71 -22.45 -1.37
CA TYR A 59 -4.69 -21.03 -1.02
C TYR A 59 -5.46 -20.71 0.27
N LYS A 60 -6.53 -21.46 0.54
CA LYS A 60 -7.37 -21.30 1.73
C LYS A 60 -6.93 -22.19 2.89
N ALA A 61 -6.44 -23.38 2.60
CA ALA A 61 -6.15 -24.41 3.60
C ALA A 61 -4.70 -24.33 4.11
N ASP A 62 -3.73 -24.27 3.20
CA ASP A 62 -2.31 -24.33 3.49
C ASP A 62 -1.49 -23.70 2.35
N GLN A 63 -0.97 -22.50 2.60
CA GLN A 63 -0.21 -21.75 1.60
C GLN A 63 1.25 -22.21 1.49
N GLU A 64 1.76 -23.01 2.44
CA GLU A 64 3.14 -23.52 2.37
C GLU A 64 3.29 -24.48 1.18
N LEU A 65 2.25 -25.26 0.90
CA LEU A 65 2.16 -26.18 -0.26
C LEU A 65 2.11 -25.48 -1.62
N LEU A 66 2.05 -24.14 -1.65
CA LEU A 66 2.06 -23.33 -2.88
C LEU A 66 3.43 -22.71 -3.18
N TYR A 67 4.40 -22.79 -2.25
CA TYR A 67 5.64 -22.02 -2.37
C TYR A 67 6.48 -22.48 -3.57
N ASN A 68 6.67 -23.78 -3.71
CA ASN A 68 7.40 -24.41 -4.81
C ASN A 68 6.49 -24.98 -5.91
N LEU A 69 5.19 -24.66 -5.88
CA LEU A 69 4.26 -25.02 -6.94
C LEU A 69 4.34 -23.98 -8.08
N LYS A 70 5.25 -24.23 -9.03
CA LYS A 70 5.62 -23.31 -10.11
C LYS A 70 5.41 -23.92 -11.49
N CYS A 71 5.22 -23.07 -12.49
CA CYS A 71 5.29 -23.48 -13.88
C CYS A 71 6.75 -23.59 -14.32
N ALA A 72 7.13 -24.70 -14.97
CA ALA A 72 8.41 -24.80 -15.66
C ALA A 72 8.29 -24.38 -17.13
N SER A 73 7.10 -24.50 -17.71
CA SER A 73 6.82 -24.13 -19.09
C SER A 73 5.36 -23.70 -19.25
N PRO A 74 5.01 -22.93 -20.30
CA PRO A 74 5.89 -22.37 -21.34
C PRO A 74 6.82 -21.26 -20.80
N ALA A 75 7.86 -20.90 -21.57
CA ALA A 75 8.93 -19.99 -21.15
C ALA A 75 8.44 -18.63 -20.62
N ILE A 76 7.33 -18.10 -21.14
CA ILE A 76 6.73 -16.83 -20.69
C ILE A 76 6.28 -16.85 -19.22
N VAL A 77 5.99 -18.04 -18.68
CA VAL A 77 5.57 -18.23 -17.28
C VAL A 77 6.49 -19.17 -16.51
N ALA A 78 7.64 -19.53 -17.06
CA ALA A 78 8.63 -20.32 -16.34
C ALA A 78 9.01 -19.64 -15.01
N GLU A 79 9.21 -20.45 -13.97
CA GLU A 79 9.48 -20.06 -12.59
C GLU A 79 8.38 -19.26 -11.88
N LYS A 80 7.25 -18.97 -12.53
CA LYS A 80 6.13 -18.29 -11.87
C LYS A 80 5.34 -19.28 -11.03
N ARG A 81 5.09 -18.91 -9.77
CA ARG A 81 4.20 -19.66 -8.86
C ARG A 81 2.78 -19.68 -9.41
N MET A 82 2.13 -20.83 -9.37
CA MET A 82 0.79 -20.99 -9.93
C MET A 82 -0.26 -20.11 -9.23
N VAL A 83 -0.10 -19.83 -7.94
CA VAL A 83 -0.95 -18.91 -7.17
C VAL A 83 -1.04 -17.51 -7.77
N HIS A 84 -0.03 -17.08 -8.54
CA HIS A 84 -0.04 -15.78 -9.25
C HIS A 84 -1.23 -15.64 -10.21
N PHE A 85 -1.69 -16.76 -10.78
CA PHE A 85 -2.74 -16.82 -11.79
C PHE A 85 -4.13 -17.11 -11.23
N TYR A 86 -4.23 -17.47 -9.94
CA TYR A 86 -5.47 -17.96 -9.33
C TYR A 86 -6.63 -16.97 -9.41
N ASN A 87 -6.36 -15.66 -9.26
CA ASN A 87 -7.39 -14.62 -9.20
C ASN A 87 -7.55 -13.83 -10.51
N TRP A 88 -7.16 -14.42 -11.64
CA TRP A 88 -7.31 -13.77 -12.94
C TRP A 88 -8.75 -13.88 -13.45
N THR A 89 -9.20 -12.85 -14.17
CA THR A 89 -10.57 -12.79 -14.69
C THR A 89 -10.82 -13.76 -15.83
N LYS A 90 -9.80 -14.02 -16.65
CA LYS A 90 -9.81 -15.05 -17.70
C LYS A 90 -9.02 -16.29 -17.26
N PRO A 91 -9.35 -17.50 -17.76
CA PRO A 91 -8.57 -18.69 -17.51
C PRO A 91 -7.13 -18.51 -18.00
N ALA A 92 -6.18 -18.39 -17.07
CA ALA A 92 -4.81 -17.97 -17.38
C ALA A 92 -4.12 -18.92 -18.38
N PHE A 93 -4.30 -20.23 -18.20
CA PHE A 93 -3.61 -21.23 -19.01
C PHE A 93 -4.30 -21.50 -20.35
N CYS A 94 -5.60 -21.23 -20.47
CA CYS A 94 -6.33 -21.38 -21.74
C CYS A 94 -6.37 -20.10 -22.59
N SER A 95 -6.18 -18.92 -21.98
CA SER A 95 -6.14 -17.63 -22.70
C SER A 95 -4.76 -17.28 -23.26
N GLY A 96 -3.81 -18.23 -23.27
CA GLY A 96 -2.46 -17.99 -23.79
C GLY A 96 -1.74 -16.84 -23.06
N PHE A 97 -2.03 -16.64 -21.77
CA PHE A 97 -1.47 -15.56 -20.96
C PHE A 97 -1.65 -14.16 -21.56
N GLU A 98 -2.80 -13.89 -22.20
CA GLU A 98 -3.15 -12.56 -22.77
C GLU A 98 -2.82 -11.39 -21.84
N GLN A 99 -3.11 -11.53 -20.55
CA GLN A 99 -2.86 -10.48 -19.55
C GLN A 99 -1.36 -10.14 -19.36
N LEU A 100 -0.43 -11.06 -19.69
CA LEU A 100 1.01 -10.77 -19.74
C LEU A 100 1.43 -10.12 -21.06
N ARG A 101 0.73 -10.41 -22.16
CA ARG A 101 1.02 -9.88 -23.50
C ARG A 101 0.50 -8.46 -23.70
N MET A 102 -0.56 -8.06 -22.98
CA MET A 102 -1.18 -6.74 -23.09
C MET A 102 -0.42 -5.61 -22.39
N ASN A 103 0.85 -5.81 -21.98
CA ASN A 103 1.69 -4.72 -21.49
C ASN A 103 2.62 -4.20 -22.59
N PRO A 104 2.10 -3.29 -23.42
CA PRO A 104 2.72 -1.98 -23.56
C PRO A 104 1.66 -0.88 -23.39
N GLY A 105 1.59 -0.30 -22.18
CA GLY A 105 1.02 1.04 -21.98
C GLY A 105 -0.45 1.25 -22.30
N GLN A 106 -1.35 0.38 -21.84
CA GLN A 106 -2.79 0.66 -21.94
C GLN A 106 -3.32 1.30 -20.67
N ASN A 107 -3.46 2.63 -20.73
CA ASN A 107 -4.47 3.35 -19.98
C ASN A 107 -5.85 2.82 -20.41
N ASP A 108 -6.43 1.88 -19.67
CA ASP A 108 -7.86 1.59 -19.76
C ASP A 108 -8.62 2.59 -18.86
N PRO A 109 -9.44 3.52 -19.42
CA PRO A 109 -10.27 4.43 -18.65
C PRO A 109 -11.58 3.74 -18.19
N SER A 110 -11.48 2.51 -17.70
CA SER A 110 -12.64 1.74 -17.22
C SER A 110 -12.22 0.78 -16.11
N SER A 111 -11.43 1.29 -15.17
CA SER A 111 -11.27 0.76 -13.82
C SER A 111 -10.76 1.91 -12.97
N SER A 112 -11.66 2.72 -12.43
CA SER A 112 -11.33 3.62 -11.33
C SER A 112 -10.98 2.78 -10.10
N SER A 113 -9.79 2.17 -10.13
CA SER A 113 -9.09 1.75 -8.93
C SER A 113 -8.37 2.98 -8.40
N TRP A 114 -9.19 3.83 -7.78
CA TRP A 114 -8.75 4.74 -6.74
C TRP A 114 -7.69 4.04 -5.89
N LEU A 115 -6.63 4.78 -5.54
CA LEU A 115 -5.71 4.42 -4.46
C LEU A 115 -6.48 3.66 -3.38
N GLY A 116 -6.15 2.39 -3.19
CA GLY A 116 -6.81 1.48 -2.27
C GLY A 116 -6.53 1.83 -0.81
N THR A 117 -6.89 3.04 -0.38
CA THR A 117 -7.16 3.36 1.02
C THR A 117 -8.67 3.25 1.17
N SER A 118 -9.13 2.36 2.04
CA SER A 118 -10.56 2.17 2.34
C SER A 118 -11.27 3.53 2.44
N ASN A 119 -12.51 3.66 1.94
CA ASN A 119 -13.27 4.94 1.97
C ASN A 119 -13.25 5.62 3.35
N ALA A 120 -13.18 4.85 4.44
CA ALA A 120 -13.02 5.33 5.80
C ALA A 120 -11.69 6.07 6.04
N ALA A 121 -10.57 5.59 5.50
CA ALA A 121 -9.25 6.19 5.67
C ALA A 121 -9.17 7.58 5.03
N ILE A 122 -9.78 7.77 3.86
CA ILE A 122 -9.82 9.07 3.18
C ILE A 122 -10.62 10.09 4.01
N ILE A 123 -11.78 9.67 4.53
CA ILE A 123 -12.62 10.53 5.37
C ILE A 123 -11.85 10.94 6.64
N VAL A 124 -11.15 10.01 7.28
CA VAL A 124 -10.33 10.28 8.46
C VAL A 124 -9.23 11.28 8.11
N VAL A 125 -8.46 11.07 7.04
CA VAL A 125 -7.38 11.99 6.64
C VAL A 125 -7.92 13.39 6.31
N CYS A 126 -9.00 13.48 5.55
CA CYS A 126 -9.63 14.76 5.22
C CYS A 126 -10.15 15.49 6.47
N SER A 127 -10.76 14.76 7.41
CA SER A 127 -11.24 15.34 8.66
C SER A 127 -10.09 15.87 9.53
N LEU A 128 -8.98 15.14 9.63
CA LEU A 128 -7.78 15.56 10.37
C LEU A 128 -7.16 16.82 9.77
N LEU A 129 -7.04 16.88 8.44
CA LEU A 129 -6.52 18.06 7.74
C LEU A 129 -7.45 19.26 7.92
N GLY A 130 -8.77 19.07 7.82
CA GLY A 130 -9.75 20.13 8.05
C GLY A 130 -9.70 20.69 9.48
N VAL A 131 -9.61 19.81 10.48
CA VAL A 131 -9.47 20.20 11.90
C VAL A 131 -8.17 20.97 12.11
N LEU A 132 -7.05 20.51 11.54
CA LEU A 132 -5.76 21.21 11.66
C LEU A 132 -5.84 22.64 11.11
N VAL A 133 -6.43 22.82 9.93
CA VAL A 133 -6.60 24.14 9.31
C VAL A 133 -7.48 25.06 10.18
N LEU A 134 -8.57 24.53 10.74
CA LEU A 134 -9.44 25.28 11.64
C LEU A 134 -8.70 25.72 12.92
N LEU A 135 -7.91 24.83 13.53
CA LEU A 135 -7.14 25.15 14.72
C LEU A 135 -6.09 26.23 14.44
N VAL A 136 -5.40 26.16 13.30
CA VAL A 136 -4.42 27.19 12.89
C VAL A 136 -5.12 28.53 12.66
N ALA A 137 -6.27 28.55 11.97
CA ALA A 137 -7.03 29.76 11.73
C ALA A 137 -7.53 30.41 13.02
N LEU A 138 -8.06 29.62 13.95
CA LEU A 138 -8.46 30.09 15.29
C LEU A 138 -7.26 30.64 16.07
N GLY A 139 -6.12 29.96 16.03
CA GLY A 139 -4.88 30.42 16.66
C GLY A 139 -4.45 31.80 16.15
N ILE A 140 -4.41 31.99 14.82
CA ILE A 140 -4.08 33.27 14.18
C ILE A 140 -5.09 34.35 14.60
N PHE A 141 -6.39 34.03 14.63
CA PHE A 141 -7.44 34.97 15.03
C PHE A 141 -7.30 35.40 16.50
N LEU A 142 -7.10 34.45 17.41
CA LEU A 142 -6.88 34.72 18.83
C LEU A 142 -5.60 35.51 19.06
N GLN A 143 -4.52 35.18 18.35
CA GLN A 143 -3.26 35.92 18.41
C GLN A 143 -3.45 37.37 17.96
N ARG A 144 -4.17 37.62 16.86
CA ARG A 144 -4.49 38.98 16.39
C ARG A 144 -5.32 39.76 17.41
N LYS A 145 -6.34 39.12 18.02
CA LYS A 145 -7.21 39.74 19.02
C LYS A 145 -6.48 40.06 20.31
N LEU A 146 -5.66 39.14 20.81
CA LEU A 146 -4.82 39.36 22.00
C LEU A 146 -3.74 40.41 21.74
N SER A 147 -3.13 40.41 20.56
CA SER A 147 -2.18 41.46 20.14
C SER A 147 -2.84 42.84 20.07
N ALA A 148 -4.08 42.93 19.59
CA ALA A 148 -4.85 44.18 19.60
C ALA A 148 -5.19 44.65 21.02
N ARG A 149 -5.62 43.74 21.90
CA ARG A 149 -5.89 44.04 23.33
C ARG A 149 -4.61 44.46 24.08
N ARG A 150 -3.48 43.80 23.82
CA ARG A 150 -2.16 44.18 24.35
C ARG A 150 -1.75 45.58 23.88
N ARG A 151 -1.96 45.92 22.61
CA ARG A 151 -1.70 47.28 22.07
C ARG A 151 -2.51 48.36 22.80
N ILE A 152 -3.78 48.07 23.13
CA ILE A 152 -4.64 49.00 23.88
C ILE A 152 -4.15 49.14 25.34
N LYS A 153 -3.75 48.05 25.99
CA LYS A 153 -3.22 48.07 27.37
C LYS A 153 -1.89 48.83 27.44
N ASN A 154 -0.94 48.57 26.54
CA ASN A 154 0.33 49.30 26.48
C ASN A 154 0.14 50.79 26.24
N ARG A 155 -0.87 51.22 25.46
CA ARG A 155 -1.19 52.65 25.30
C ARG A 155 -1.68 53.29 26.61
N ARG A 156 -2.38 52.55 27.46
CA ARG A 156 -2.83 53.05 28.77
C ARG A 156 -1.70 53.11 29.78
N GLU A 157 -0.83 52.10 29.79
CA GLU A 157 0.36 52.05 30.65
C GLU A 157 1.39 53.12 30.26
N ASN A 158 1.63 53.35 28.96
CA ASN A 158 2.55 54.38 28.48
C ASN A 158 1.95 55.80 28.47
N GLY A 159 0.61 55.93 28.55
CA GLY A 159 -0.10 57.21 28.60
C GLY A 159 -0.32 57.75 30.02
N ALA A 160 -0.02 56.94 31.04
CA ALA A 160 -0.08 57.33 32.45
C ALA A 160 1.30 57.75 33.03
N ALA A 161 2.35 57.79 32.20
CA ALA A 161 3.66 58.31 32.57
C ALA A 161 3.76 59.79 32.18
N GLU A 162 3.34 60.68 33.09
CA GLU A 162 3.60 62.14 33.05
C GLU A 162 4.94 62.46 33.78
N PRO A 163 5.70 63.52 33.41
CA PRO A 163 7.16 63.46 33.36
C PRO A 163 7.84 63.98 34.63
N GLU A 164 8.92 63.31 35.03
CA GLU A 164 9.99 63.97 35.78
C GLU A 164 11.31 63.87 35.02
N THR A 165 11.78 65.05 34.62
CA THR A 165 13.18 65.44 34.35
C THR A 165 13.85 64.94 33.06
N ALA A 166 14.42 65.92 32.36
CA ALA A 166 14.98 65.84 31.03
C ALA A 166 16.42 65.33 31.03
N VAL A 167 16.76 64.37 30.15
CA VAL A 167 18.10 64.25 29.54
C VAL A 167 17.99 63.64 28.13
N ALA A 168 18.57 64.35 27.17
CA ALA A 168 18.99 63.99 25.80
C ALA A 168 18.38 62.77 25.08
N ARG A 169 17.77 63.05 23.91
CA ARG A 169 17.46 62.08 22.86
C ARG A 169 18.73 61.37 22.36
N TYR A 170 18.81 60.07 22.57
CA TYR A 170 19.37 59.15 21.59
C TYR A 170 18.24 58.26 21.07
N ARG A 171 17.84 58.44 19.81
CA ARG A 171 17.03 57.45 19.09
C ARG A 171 17.92 56.23 18.87
N LEU A 172 17.78 55.21 19.71
CA LEU A 172 18.12 53.85 19.30
C LEU A 172 16.93 53.32 18.50
N SER A 173 17.15 53.12 17.21
CA SER A 173 16.21 52.45 16.32
C SER A 173 15.87 51.06 16.88
N PRO A 174 14.60 50.61 16.82
CA PRO A 174 14.31 49.21 17.06
C PRO A 174 15.03 48.39 16.00
N VAL A 175 15.88 47.46 16.44
CA VAL A 175 16.43 46.40 15.59
C VAL A 175 15.23 45.66 15.00
N THR A 176 14.94 45.95 13.74
CA THR A 176 13.89 45.30 12.97
C THR A 176 14.27 43.84 12.82
N SER A 177 13.50 42.98 13.47
CA SER A 177 13.07 41.65 13.03
C SER A 177 13.46 41.31 11.57
N LEU A 178 14.68 40.80 11.39
CA LEU A 178 15.21 40.22 10.16
C LEU A 178 16.30 39.23 10.57
N ASP A 179 15.91 38.09 11.16
CA ASP A 179 16.88 37.00 11.43
C ASP A 179 16.22 35.63 11.63
N TRP A 180 15.28 35.27 10.76
CA TRP A 180 14.76 33.88 10.69
C TRP A 180 14.85 33.29 9.29
N LYS A 181 14.76 34.13 8.25
CA LYS A 181 14.86 33.68 6.85
C LYS A 181 16.30 33.27 6.49
N ASP A 182 17.30 33.94 7.05
CA ASP A 182 18.71 33.64 6.76
C ASP A 182 19.23 32.42 7.54
N LYS A 183 18.67 32.13 8.73
CA LYS A 183 19.00 30.90 9.48
C LYS A 183 18.40 29.63 8.89
N MET A 184 17.33 29.74 8.12
CA MET A 184 16.66 28.58 7.52
C MET A 184 17.41 28.04 6.29
N LEU A 185 18.10 28.90 5.53
CA LEU A 185 18.92 28.49 4.39
C LEU A 185 20.22 27.78 4.83
N HIS A 186 20.77 28.13 5.99
CA HIS A 186 21.93 27.42 6.56
C HIS A 186 21.60 26.01 7.06
N VAL A 187 20.39 25.76 7.58
CA VAL A 187 19.99 24.41 8.05
C VAL A 187 19.69 23.47 6.89
N ILE A 188 19.08 23.96 5.80
CA ILE A 188 18.82 23.14 4.60
C ILE A 188 20.13 22.75 3.90
N GLY A 189 21.16 23.61 3.90
CA GLY A 189 22.47 23.32 3.32
C GLY A 189 23.27 22.22 4.05
N VAL A 190 23.09 22.06 5.36
CA VAL A 190 23.81 21.04 6.15
C VAL A 190 23.20 19.64 5.97
N VAL A 191 21.91 19.53 5.62
CA VAL A 191 21.23 18.23 5.43
C VAL A 191 21.48 17.63 4.05
N LEU A 192 21.93 18.41 3.06
CA LEU A 192 22.21 17.94 1.69
C LEU A 192 23.68 17.62 1.42
N ALA A 193 24.56 17.78 2.41
CA ALA A 193 26.00 17.52 2.29
C ALA A 193 26.50 16.40 3.24
N GLY A 194 25.60 15.59 3.79
CA GLY A 194 25.89 14.39 4.58
C GLY A 194 25.29 13.15 3.97
#